data_AF-K1RN08-F1
#
_entry.id   AF-K1RN08-F1
#
_cell.length_a   1.000
_cell.length_b   1.000
_cell.length_c   1.000
_cell.angle_alpha   90.00
_cell.angle_beta   90.00
_cell.angle_gamma   90.00
#
_symmetry.space_group_name_H-M   'P 1'
#
loop_
_entity.id
_entity.type
_entity.pdbx_description
1 polymer ?
#
loop_
_entity_poly.entity_id
_entity_poly.type
_entity_poly.pdbx_seq_one_letter_code
_entity_poly.pdbx_strand_id
1 'polypeptide(L)'
;MKENWIQLIDTIEKDPFETEAFFALMEYVGEASDDDKRRVVQEVERRIKMIARYDADKSFRFRKFSEQEREVLDSLWSTRVKILNVMMLNPTEEEIERLGHQNDKLHELSKDAFAQGRNLWKSLLHSPSLMANEDYYDVEEHVDFSWNDEDSVLKMDNDDYYGSDFEYMLHFHCNFRDSGRYSYGEPLVADDGTNWNLDYLDNQAFDKFCICHLL
;
A
#
# COMPACT_ATOMS: atom_id res chain seq x y z
N MET A 1 30.64 8.27 -5.75
CA MET A 1 29.88 7.46 -4.78
C MET A 1 28.72 6.70 -5.47
N LYS A 2 28.91 6.08 -6.65
CA LYS A 2 27.77 5.59 -7.47
C LYS A 2 27.34 4.14 -7.22
N GLU A 3 27.98 3.39 -6.31
CA GLU A 3 27.79 1.92 -6.20
C GLU A 3 27.44 1.42 -4.78
N ASN A 4 27.18 2.30 -3.81
CA ASN A 4 26.91 1.87 -2.43
C ASN A 4 25.45 1.40 -2.19
N TRP A 5 24.48 1.97 -2.91
CA TRP A 5 23.06 1.72 -2.65
C TRP A 5 22.62 0.27 -2.95
N ILE A 6 23.26 -0.43 -3.88
CA ILE A 6 22.97 -1.86 -4.14
C ILE A 6 23.33 -2.70 -2.90
N GLN A 7 24.45 -2.40 -2.25
CA GLN A 7 24.87 -3.09 -1.02
C GLN A 7 23.92 -2.80 0.14
N LEU A 8 23.32 -1.60 0.18
CA LEU A 8 22.29 -1.27 1.16
C LEU A 8 21.05 -2.14 0.95
N ILE A 9 20.59 -2.31 -0.30
CA ILE A 9 19.48 -3.22 -0.61
C ILE A 9 19.85 -4.68 -0.29
N ASP A 10 21.08 -5.11 -0.57
CA ASP A 10 21.57 -6.46 -0.18
C ASP A 10 21.49 -6.68 1.33
N THR A 11 21.86 -5.67 2.11
CA THR A 11 21.77 -5.72 3.58
C THR A 11 20.31 -5.78 4.04
N ILE A 12 19.43 -4.95 3.48
CA ILE A 12 17.99 -4.96 3.80
C ILE A 12 17.35 -6.32 3.44
N GLU A 13 17.71 -6.90 2.30
CA GLU A 13 17.19 -8.22 1.88
C GLU A 13 17.70 -9.34 2.80
N LYS A 14 18.93 -9.23 3.29
CA LYS A 14 19.53 -10.23 4.19
C LYS A 14 19.02 -10.12 5.63
N ASP A 15 18.79 -8.90 6.10
CA ASP A 15 18.29 -8.58 7.43
C ASP A 15 17.25 -7.44 7.34
N PRO A 16 15.95 -7.78 7.24
CA PRO A 16 14.86 -6.81 7.11
C PRO A 16 14.75 -5.82 8.28
N PHE A 17 15.36 -6.15 9.42
CA PHE A 17 15.35 -5.33 10.63
C PHE A 17 16.57 -4.41 10.73
N GLU A 18 17.48 -4.46 9.77
CA GLU A 18 18.68 -3.62 9.77
C GLU A 18 18.37 -2.18 9.36
N THR A 19 17.98 -1.39 10.34
CA THR A 19 17.51 -0.01 10.14
C THR A 19 18.58 0.96 9.65
N GLU A 20 19.88 0.73 9.93
CA GLU A 20 20.92 1.67 9.48
C GLU A 20 21.08 1.62 7.95
N ALA A 21 21.02 0.42 7.37
CA ALA A 21 21.08 0.26 5.91
C ALA A 21 19.87 0.93 5.23
N PHE A 22 18.70 0.83 5.85
CA PHE A 22 17.50 1.48 5.39
C PHE A 22 17.62 3.02 5.43
N PHE A 23 18.04 3.60 6.54
CA PHE A 23 18.19 5.05 6.65
C PHE A 23 19.27 5.60 5.71
N ALA A 24 20.40 4.90 5.58
CA ALA A 24 21.44 5.27 4.62
C ALA A 24 20.93 5.23 3.17
N LEU A 25 20.03 4.29 2.84
CA LEU A 25 19.41 4.23 1.52
C LEU A 25 18.46 5.42 1.31
N MET A 26 17.67 5.77 2.33
CA MET A 26 16.76 6.94 2.24
C MET A 26 17.53 8.26 2.14
N GLU A 27 18.66 8.41 2.84
CA GLU A 27 19.56 9.55 2.71
C GLU A 27 20.11 9.65 1.28
N TYR A 28 20.60 8.54 0.72
CA TYR A 28 21.04 8.49 -0.69
C TYR A 28 19.91 8.88 -1.65
N VAL A 29 18.71 8.33 -1.47
CA VAL A 29 17.54 8.61 -2.33
C VAL A 29 17.12 10.07 -2.25
N GLY A 30 17.22 10.71 -1.08
CA GLY A 30 16.92 12.12 -0.89
C GLY A 30 17.82 13.06 -1.69
N GLU A 31 19.10 12.72 -1.85
CA GLU A 31 20.09 13.54 -2.59
C GLU A 31 20.29 13.10 -4.06
N ALA A 32 19.77 11.93 -4.43
CA ALA A 32 19.95 11.34 -5.75
C ALA A 32 19.21 12.11 -6.86
N SER A 33 19.73 12.01 -8.09
CA SER A 33 18.99 12.41 -9.28
C SER A 33 17.78 11.50 -9.51
N ASP A 34 16.76 11.96 -10.23
CA ASP A 34 15.56 11.14 -10.48
C ASP A 34 15.88 9.88 -11.30
N ASP A 35 16.89 9.93 -12.18
CA ASP A 35 17.44 8.73 -12.84
C ASP A 35 17.97 7.70 -11.84
N ASP A 36 18.68 8.17 -10.81
CA ASP A 36 19.23 7.29 -9.78
C ASP A 36 18.10 6.73 -8.91
N LYS A 37 17.12 7.54 -8.52
CA LYS A 37 15.91 7.08 -7.79
C LYS A 37 15.15 6.01 -8.58
N ARG A 38 14.96 6.21 -9.89
CA ARG A 38 14.37 5.20 -10.80
C ARG A 38 15.16 3.89 -10.79
N ARG A 39 16.50 3.95 -10.84
CA ARG A 39 17.32 2.73 -10.78
C ARG A 39 17.18 1.99 -9.45
N VAL A 40 17.08 2.72 -8.34
CA VAL A 40 16.86 2.12 -7.02
C VAL A 40 15.50 1.44 -6.97
N VAL A 41 14.42 2.11 -7.37
CA VAL A 41 13.07 1.50 -7.31
C VAL A 41 12.98 0.27 -8.21
N GLN A 42 13.56 0.32 -9.42
CA GLN A 42 13.60 -0.81 -10.34
C GLN A 42 14.35 -2.01 -9.77
N GLU A 43 15.46 -1.78 -9.06
CA GLU A 43 16.22 -2.86 -8.42
C GLU A 43 15.47 -3.49 -7.25
N VAL A 44 14.79 -2.69 -6.42
CA VAL A 44 13.90 -3.19 -5.35
C VAL A 44 12.78 -4.03 -5.95
N GLU A 45 12.10 -3.52 -6.97
CA GLU A 45 11.03 -4.23 -7.69
C GLU A 45 11.50 -5.53 -8.33
N ARG A 46 12.72 -5.53 -8.90
CA ARG A 46 13.34 -6.73 -9.44
C ARG A 46 13.53 -7.80 -8.37
N ARG A 47 13.97 -7.43 -7.16
CA ARG A 47 14.13 -8.37 -6.03
C ARG A 47 12.79 -8.91 -5.53
N ILE A 48 11.77 -8.05 -5.41
CA ILE A 48 10.40 -8.47 -5.11
C ILE A 48 9.95 -9.53 -6.11
N LYS A 49 10.08 -9.27 -7.42
CA LYS A 49 9.73 -10.21 -8.50
C LYS A 49 10.49 -11.54 -8.38
N MET A 50 11.80 -11.50 -8.09
CA MET A 50 12.62 -12.71 -7.93
C MET A 50 12.19 -13.57 -6.74
N ILE A 51 11.81 -12.97 -5.62
CA ILE A 51 11.41 -13.69 -4.40
C ILE A 51 9.98 -14.19 -4.54
N ALA A 52 9.08 -13.33 -5.01
CA ALA A 52 7.67 -13.65 -5.25
C ALA A 52 7.52 -14.80 -6.25
N ARG A 53 8.44 -14.89 -7.23
CA ARG A 53 8.49 -15.90 -8.30
C ARG A 53 7.14 -16.04 -8.99
N TYR A 54 6.78 -15.04 -9.77
CA TYR A 54 5.61 -15.09 -10.65
C TYR A 54 5.81 -16.19 -11.69
N ASP A 55 5.02 -17.25 -11.60
CA ASP A 55 4.92 -18.27 -12.64
C ASP A 55 3.90 -17.76 -13.66
N ALA A 56 4.38 -17.18 -14.76
CA ALA A 56 3.54 -16.60 -15.81
C ALA A 56 2.51 -17.58 -16.39
N ASP A 57 2.71 -18.89 -16.17
CA ASP A 57 1.85 -19.94 -16.69
C ASP A 57 0.85 -20.50 -15.67
N LYS A 58 0.91 -20.13 -14.37
CA LYS A 58 0.14 -20.83 -13.32
C LYS A 58 -0.39 -19.92 -12.21
N SER A 59 -1.60 -19.43 -12.46
CA SER A 59 -2.52 -18.85 -11.49
C SER A 59 -2.21 -17.43 -11.06
N PHE A 60 -3.26 -16.62 -10.96
CA PHE A 60 -3.26 -15.25 -10.42
C PHE A 60 -2.83 -15.15 -8.95
N ARG A 61 -2.39 -16.25 -8.31
CA ARG A 61 -2.04 -16.32 -6.89
C ARG A 61 -0.56 -16.63 -6.71
N PHE A 62 0.06 -15.93 -5.77
CA PHE A 62 1.39 -16.27 -5.31
C PHE A 62 1.41 -17.60 -4.56
N ARG A 63 2.56 -18.28 -4.61
CA ARG A 63 2.84 -19.39 -3.70
C ARG A 63 2.79 -18.92 -2.25
N LYS A 64 2.67 -19.87 -1.32
CA LYS A 64 2.88 -19.56 0.10
C LYS A 64 4.34 -19.17 0.34
N PHE A 65 4.53 -18.00 0.96
CA PHE A 65 5.83 -17.51 1.43
C PHE A 65 6.15 -18.04 2.84
N SER A 66 7.43 -18.30 3.12
CA SER A 66 7.92 -18.49 4.48
C SER A 66 7.81 -17.19 5.29
N GLU A 67 7.90 -17.26 6.62
CA GLU A 67 7.92 -16.05 7.47
C GLU A 67 9.07 -15.12 7.09
N GLN A 68 10.27 -15.67 6.91
CA GLN A 68 11.43 -14.90 6.44
C GLN A 68 11.19 -14.23 5.09
N GLU A 69 10.59 -14.94 4.11
CA GLU A 69 10.27 -14.36 2.81
C GLU A 69 9.26 -13.23 2.94
N ARG A 70 8.31 -13.32 3.87
CA ARG A 70 7.33 -12.25 4.13
C ARG A 70 7.99 -11.01 4.71
N GLU A 71 8.87 -11.17 5.71
CA GLU A 71 9.60 -10.04 6.31
C GLU A 71 10.45 -9.32 5.27
N VAL A 72 11.16 -10.08 4.42
CA VAL A 72 11.97 -9.51 3.33
C VAL A 72 11.09 -8.79 2.31
N LEU A 73 9.99 -9.41 1.87
CA LEU A 73 9.06 -8.81 0.92
C LEU A 73 8.39 -7.54 1.46
N ASP A 74 8.02 -7.53 2.74
CA ASP A 74 7.42 -6.37 3.41
C ASP A 74 8.42 -5.21 3.56
N SER A 75 9.68 -5.51 3.90
CA SER A 75 10.76 -4.52 3.98
C SER A 75 11.12 -3.93 2.61
N LEU A 76 11.19 -4.77 1.56
CA LEU A 76 11.39 -4.32 0.18
C LEU A 76 10.20 -3.49 -0.32
N TRP A 77 8.95 -3.89 -0.01
CA TRP A 77 7.75 -3.11 -0.32
C TRP A 77 7.78 -1.75 0.36
N SER A 78 8.08 -1.70 1.66
CA SER A 78 8.20 -0.47 2.42
C SER A 78 9.28 0.45 1.85
N THR A 79 10.42 -0.12 1.44
CA THR A 79 11.50 0.60 0.77
C THR A 79 11.03 1.18 -0.56
N ARG A 80 10.33 0.41 -1.39
CA ARG A 80 9.73 0.87 -2.66
C ARG A 80 8.80 2.06 -2.43
N VAL A 81 7.88 1.95 -1.48
CA VAL A 81 6.92 3.02 -1.14
C VAL A 81 7.65 4.30 -0.76
N LYS A 82 8.68 4.23 0.08
CA LYS A 82 9.41 5.43 0.51
C LYS A 82 10.20 6.08 -0.63
N ILE A 83 10.79 5.30 -1.54
CA ILE A 83 11.47 5.86 -2.72
C ILE A 83 10.48 6.63 -3.60
N LEU A 84 9.31 6.04 -3.87
CA LEU A 84 8.26 6.70 -4.67
C LEU A 84 7.73 7.95 -3.97
N ASN A 85 7.53 7.92 -2.65
CA ASN A 85 7.12 9.09 -1.88
C ASN A 85 8.13 10.24 -2.01
N VAL A 86 9.45 9.95 -1.97
CA VAL A 86 10.49 10.96 -2.21
C VAL A 86 10.37 11.57 -3.61
N MET A 87 10.09 10.75 -4.63
CA MET A 87 9.87 11.22 -6.00
C MET A 87 8.59 12.06 -6.15
N MET A 88 7.60 11.83 -5.28
CA MET A 88 6.31 12.53 -5.24
C MET A 88 6.31 13.76 -4.31
N LEU A 89 7.44 14.16 -3.71
CA LEU A 89 7.51 15.31 -2.80
C LEU A 89 7.13 16.65 -3.47
N ASN A 90 7.18 16.74 -4.80
CA ASN A 90 6.72 17.91 -5.54
C ASN A 90 5.70 17.47 -6.60
N PRO A 91 4.48 17.08 -6.17
CA PRO A 91 3.51 16.55 -7.11
C PRO A 91 3.01 17.66 -8.03
N THR A 92 2.71 17.30 -9.26
CA THR A 92 2.08 18.19 -10.23
C THR A 92 0.62 18.48 -9.84
N GLU A 93 0.05 19.57 -10.35
CA GLU A 93 -1.38 19.87 -10.15
C GLU A 93 -2.28 18.72 -10.63
N GLU A 94 -1.87 18.07 -11.72
CA GLU A 94 -2.58 16.93 -12.31
C GLU A 94 -2.53 15.68 -11.40
N GLU A 95 -1.38 15.33 -10.83
CA GLU A 95 -1.25 14.25 -9.84
C GLU A 95 -2.11 14.51 -8.60
N ILE A 96 -2.14 15.76 -8.16
CA ILE A 96 -2.96 16.21 -7.04
C ILE A 96 -4.46 16.12 -7.36
N GLU A 97 -4.92 16.59 -8.52
CA GLU A 97 -6.33 16.47 -8.93
C GLU A 97 -6.76 15.00 -9.01
N ARG A 98 -5.90 14.14 -9.54
CA ARG A 98 -6.14 12.70 -9.67
C ARG A 98 -6.26 11.99 -8.32
N LEU A 99 -5.34 12.26 -7.41
CA LEU A 99 -5.41 11.73 -6.05
C LEU A 99 -6.72 12.15 -5.39
N GLY A 100 -7.13 13.41 -5.57
CA GLY A 100 -8.43 13.91 -5.11
C GLY A 100 -9.60 13.10 -5.65
N HIS A 101 -9.63 12.85 -6.95
CA HIS A 101 -10.70 12.06 -7.56
C HIS A 101 -10.79 10.63 -6.99
N GLN A 102 -9.66 9.95 -6.80
CA GLN A 102 -9.66 8.61 -6.20
C GLN A 102 -10.03 8.65 -4.71
N ASN A 103 -9.57 9.65 -3.96
CA ASN A 103 -9.91 9.84 -2.56
C ASN A 103 -11.41 10.11 -2.38
N ASP A 104 -12.01 10.97 -3.21
CA ASP A 104 -13.44 11.25 -3.20
C ASP A 104 -14.26 9.99 -3.50
N LYS A 105 -13.82 9.20 -4.48
CA LYS A 105 -14.46 7.91 -4.79
C LYS A 105 -14.38 6.94 -3.62
N LEU A 106 -13.21 6.80 -2.98
CA LEU A 106 -13.04 5.96 -1.80
C LEU A 106 -13.92 6.44 -0.65
N HIS A 107 -13.98 7.75 -0.42
CA HIS A 107 -14.83 8.34 0.62
C HIS A 107 -16.32 8.03 0.42
N GLU A 108 -16.84 8.13 -0.80
CA GLU A 108 -18.23 7.77 -1.09
C GLU A 108 -18.48 6.27 -0.94
N LEU A 109 -17.55 5.41 -1.38
CA LEU A 109 -17.65 3.96 -1.15
C LEU A 109 -17.64 3.61 0.34
N SER A 110 -16.82 4.29 1.15
CA SER A 110 -16.81 4.12 2.61
C SER A 110 -18.15 4.48 3.22
N LYS A 111 -18.76 5.62 2.82
CA LYS A 111 -20.10 6.01 3.30
C LYS A 111 -21.15 4.96 2.97
N ASP A 112 -21.10 4.42 1.75
CA ASP A 112 -22.03 3.37 1.32
C ASP A 112 -21.83 2.09 2.12
N ALA A 113 -20.59 1.68 2.39
CA ALA A 113 -20.28 0.53 3.23
C ALA A 113 -20.81 0.72 4.66
N PHE A 114 -20.55 1.87 5.29
CA PHE A 114 -21.09 2.19 6.62
C PHE A 114 -22.63 2.22 6.66
N ALA A 115 -23.27 2.70 5.59
CA ALA A 115 -24.72 2.70 5.50
C ALA A 115 -25.28 1.27 5.41
N GLN A 116 -24.64 0.40 4.61
CA GLN A 116 -24.99 -1.02 4.50
C GLN A 116 -24.81 -1.76 5.83
N GLY A 117 -23.66 -1.56 6.47
CA GLY A 117 -23.32 -2.06 7.79
C GLY A 117 -24.34 -1.72 8.86
N ARG A 118 -24.68 -0.44 8.97
CA ARG A 118 -25.73 0.06 9.86
C ARG A 118 -27.08 -0.60 9.60
N ASN A 119 -27.44 -0.82 8.35
CA ASN A 119 -28.70 -1.48 7.99
C ASN A 119 -28.69 -2.96 8.35
N LEU A 120 -27.55 -3.64 8.18
CA LEU A 120 -27.35 -5.01 8.62
C LEU A 120 -27.46 -5.11 10.15
N TRP A 121 -26.74 -4.27 10.90
CA TRP A 121 -26.81 -4.22 12.36
C TRP A 121 -28.24 -4.00 12.87
N LYS A 122 -28.96 -3.02 12.30
CA LYS A 122 -30.38 -2.81 12.60
C LYS A 122 -31.21 -4.05 12.32
N SER A 123 -30.99 -4.76 11.22
CA SER A 123 -31.73 -5.97 10.90
C SER A 123 -31.43 -7.11 11.89
N LEU A 124 -30.17 -7.25 12.30
CA LEU A 124 -29.71 -8.24 13.28
C LEU A 124 -30.28 -7.98 14.68
N LEU A 125 -30.35 -6.72 15.13
CA LEU A 125 -30.98 -6.33 16.41
C LEU A 125 -32.44 -6.77 16.54
N HIS A 126 -33.17 -6.84 15.42
CA HIS A 126 -34.56 -7.31 15.43
C HIS A 126 -34.69 -8.84 15.29
N SER A 127 -33.57 -9.57 15.21
CA SER A 127 -33.58 -11.03 15.15
C SER A 127 -33.75 -11.63 16.55
N PRO A 128 -34.75 -12.50 16.77
CA PRO A 128 -34.96 -13.17 18.06
C PRO A 128 -33.77 -14.00 18.56
N SER A 129 -32.85 -14.40 17.66
CA SER A 129 -31.67 -15.19 18.00
C SER A 129 -30.52 -14.38 18.57
N LEU A 130 -30.42 -13.08 18.24
CA LEU A 130 -29.35 -12.20 18.72
C LEU A 130 -29.67 -11.53 20.07
N MET A 131 -30.95 -11.21 20.30
CA MET A 131 -31.44 -10.61 21.56
C MET A 131 -31.19 -11.49 22.81
N ALA A 132 -30.79 -12.75 22.63
CA ALA A 132 -30.44 -13.66 23.72
C ALA A 132 -28.95 -13.60 24.11
N ASN A 133 -28.09 -12.95 23.32
CA ASN A 133 -26.63 -12.91 23.51
C ASN A 133 -26.02 -11.71 22.74
N GLU A 134 -26.32 -10.48 23.19
CA GLU A 134 -25.84 -9.24 22.57
C GLU A 134 -24.30 -9.09 22.60
N ASP A 135 -23.62 -9.73 23.56
CA ASP A 135 -22.17 -9.64 23.77
C ASP A 135 -21.31 -10.50 22.80
N TYR A 136 -21.91 -11.16 21.80
CA TYR A 136 -21.22 -12.17 20.97
C TYR A 136 -21.05 -11.80 19.49
N TYR A 137 -21.53 -10.65 19.04
CA TYR A 137 -21.52 -10.31 17.61
C TYR A 137 -21.02 -8.90 17.36
N ASP A 138 -19.90 -8.81 16.63
CA ASP A 138 -19.41 -7.59 16.01
C ASP A 138 -19.79 -7.60 14.53
N VAL A 139 -20.17 -6.43 14.01
CA VAL A 139 -20.32 -6.21 12.57
C VAL A 139 -19.18 -5.29 12.16
N GLU A 140 -18.36 -5.76 11.22
CA GLU A 140 -17.27 -5.02 10.62
C GLU A 140 -17.60 -4.78 9.15
N GLU A 141 -17.33 -3.58 8.66
CA GLU A 141 -17.47 -3.22 7.25
C GLU A 141 -16.12 -2.80 6.67
N HIS A 142 -15.81 -3.36 5.50
CA HIS A 142 -14.58 -3.11 4.78
C HIS A 142 -14.91 -2.71 3.34
N VAL A 143 -14.10 -1.81 2.78
CA VAL A 143 -14.07 -1.58 1.33
C VAL A 143 -12.71 -2.01 0.86
N ASP A 144 -12.68 -3.16 0.21
CA ASP A 144 -11.47 -3.74 -0.32
C ASP A 144 -11.26 -3.37 -1.78
N PHE A 145 -10.01 -3.14 -2.15
CA PHE A 145 -9.61 -3.13 -3.54
C PHE A 145 -9.29 -4.56 -3.99
N SER A 146 -9.98 -5.02 -5.04
CA SER A 146 -9.69 -6.31 -5.68
C SER A 146 -9.05 -6.05 -7.04
N TRP A 147 -7.81 -6.51 -7.20
CA TRP A 147 -7.15 -6.49 -8.50
C TRP A 147 -7.85 -7.46 -9.47
N ASN A 148 -8.15 -6.99 -10.68
CA ASN A 148 -8.79 -7.80 -11.72
C ASN A 148 -7.83 -8.12 -12.88
N ASP A 149 -7.23 -7.08 -13.45
CA ASP A 149 -6.38 -7.11 -14.64
C ASP A 149 -5.58 -5.80 -14.76
N GLU A 150 -4.92 -5.57 -15.90
CA GLU A 150 -4.12 -4.37 -16.17
C GLU A 150 -4.93 -3.07 -16.06
N ASP A 151 -6.24 -3.10 -16.34
CA ASP A 151 -7.16 -1.96 -16.24
C ASP A 151 -7.45 -1.58 -14.77
N SER A 152 -7.02 -2.41 -13.82
CA SER A 152 -7.06 -2.10 -12.39
C SER A 152 -6.02 -1.05 -11.98
N VAL A 153 -5.00 -0.82 -12.82
CA VAL A 153 -4.08 0.31 -12.66
C VAL A 153 -4.58 1.49 -13.48
N LEU A 154 -4.70 2.64 -12.84
CA LEU A 154 -4.86 3.90 -13.55
C LEU A 154 -3.53 4.27 -14.22
N LYS A 155 -3.37 3.89 -15.50
CA LYS A 155 -2.17 4.22 -16.30
C LYS A 155 -2.12 5.73 -16.57
N MET A 156 -0.94 6.32 -16.42
CA MET A 156 -0.71 7.75 -16.64
C MET A 156 0.40 8.00 -17.66
N ASP A 157 0.28 9.09 -18.43
CA ASP A 157 1.29 9.48 -19.43
C ASP A 157 2.67 9.74 -18.81
N ASN A 158 2.72 10.06 -17.51
CA ASN A 158 3.94 10.29 -16.76
C ASN A 158 4.36 9.10 -15.88
N ASP A 159 3.71 7.93 -15.95
CA ASP A 159 4.12 6.76 -15.14
C ASP A 159 5.59 6.38 -15.38
N ASP A 160 6.05 6.53 -16.62
CA ASP A 160 7.45 6.30 -17.02
C ASP A 160 8.45 7.16 -16.23
N TYR A 161 8.04 8.32 -15.70
CA TYR A 161 8.87 9.16 -14.83
C TYR A 161 9.28 8.42 -13.56
N TYR A 162 8.40 7.60 -12.99
CA TYR A 162 8.68 6.85 -11.76
C TYR A 162 9.52 5.60 -12.01
N GLY A 163 9.53 5.09 -13.24
CA GLY A 163 10.25 3.87 -13.61
C GLY A 163 9.74 2.61 -12.89
N SER A 164 8.55 2.67 -12.30
CA SER A 164 7.91 1.61 -11.53
C SER A 164 7.01 0.75 -12.41
N ASP A 165 7.03 -0.57 -12.21
CA ASP A 165 6.03 -1.47 -12.76
C ASP A 165 4.79 -1.47 -11.86
N PHE A 166 3.98 -0.41 -11.96
CA PHE A 166 2.79 -0.22 -11.13
C PHE A 166 1.79 -1.39 -11.24
N GLU A 167 1.71 -2.03 -12.40
CA GLU A 167 0.82 -3.17 -12.63
C GLU A 167 1.22 -4.39 -11.83
N TYR A 168 2.47 -4.83 -11.98
CA TYR A 168 2.96 -5.94 -11.20
C TYR A 168 2.91 -5.59 -9.71
N MET A 169 3.27 -4.37 -9.34
CA MET A 169 3.37 -3.98 -7.93
C MET A 169 2.01 -3.86 -7.25
N LEU A 170 0.97 -3.43 -7.98
CA LEU A 170 -0.40 -3.45 -7.47
C LEU A 170 -0.92 -4.88 -7.34
N HIS A 171 -0.72 -5.72 -8.36
CA HIS A 171 -1.05 -7.16 -8.29
C HIS A 171 -0.35 -7.84 -7.11
N PHE A 172 0.94 -7.55 -6.93
CA PHE A 172 1.74 -8.01 -5.80
C PHE A 172 1.13 -7.59 -4.47
N HIS A 173 0.88 -6.30 -4.27
CA HIS A 173 0.35 -5.77 -3.01
C HIS A 173 -0.98 -6.42 -2.61
N CYS A 174 -1.94 -6.50 -3.54
CA CYS A 174 -3.25 -7.09 -3.28
C CYS A 174 -3.12 -8.56 -2.85
N ASN A 175 -2.41 -9.35 -3.64
CA ASN A 175 -2.35 -10.79 -3.41
C ASN A 175 -1.34 -11.16 -2.30
N PHE A 176 -0.35 -10.32 -2.01
CA PHE A 176 0.59 -10.51 -0.91
C PHE A 176 -0.10 -10.33 0.44
N ARG A 177 -0.90 -9.27 0.61
CA ARG A 177 -1.71 -9.06 1.83
C ARG A 177 -2.75 -10.17 2.02
N ASP A 178 -3.39 -10.62 0.93
CA ASP A 178 -4.33 -11.75 0.98
C ASP A 178 -3.66 -13.09 1.29
N SER A 179 -2.39 -13.28 0.88
CA SER A 179 -1.68 -14.56 0.98
C SER A 179 -1.37 -14.99 2.42
N GLY A 180 -1.46 -14.07 3.39
CA GLY A 180 -1.51 -14.47 4.79
C GLY A 180 -2.21 -13.41 5.58
N ARG A 181 -3.33 -13.81 6.18
CA ARG A 181 -4.12 -13.18 7.26
C ARG A 181 -3.30 -12.20 8.14
N TYR A 182 -2.92 -11.06 7.60
CA TYR A 182 -2.35 -9.94 8.32
C TYR A 182 -3.49 -8.96 8.54
N SER A 183 -4.43 -9.38 9.38
CA SER A 183 -5.29 -8.45 10.12
C SER A 183 -4.45 -7.90 11.28
N TYR A 184 -3.49 -7.04 10.97
CA TYR A 184 -2.81 -6.23 11.98
C TYR A 184 -2.96 -4.77 11.59
N GLY A 185 -4.14 -4.27 11.86
CA GLY A 185 -4.36 -2.93 12.35
C GLY A 185 -5.36 -3.07 13.48
N GLU A 186 -5.17 -2.38 14.59
CA GLU A 186 -6.36 -2.00 15.36
C GLU A 186 -7.33 -1.32 14.37
N PRO A 187 -8.66 -1.49 14.50
CA PRO A 187 -9.59 -0.70 13.74
C PRO A 187 -9.27 0.78 13.98
N LEU A 188 -8.50 1.37 13.07
CA LEU A 188 -8.25 2.79 13.01
C LEU A 188 -9.64 3.39 12.93
N VAL A 189 -9.95 4.17 13.96
CA VAL A 189 -11.24 4.80 14.16
C VAL A 189 -11.68 5.41 12.84
N ALA A 190 -12.91 5.10 12.42
CA ALA A 190 -13.52 5.63 11.21
C ALA A 190 -13.13 7.11 11.04
N ASP A 191 -12.59 7.45 9.86
CA ASP A 191 -12.27 8.79 9.37
C ASP A 191 -12.73 9.89 10.35
N ASP A 192 -11.86 10.24 11.30
CA ASP A 192 -12.16 11.23 12.33
C ASP A 192 -12.11 12.67 11.78
N GLY A 193 -12.03 12.81 10.45
CA GLY A 193 -11.88 14.07 9.74
C GLY A 193 -10.47 14.63 9.83
N THR A 194 -9.52 13.88 10.40
CA THR A 194 -8.12 14.28 10.47
C THR A 194 -7.32 13.58 9.38
N ASN A 195 -6.45 14.32 8.69
CA ASN A 195 -5.52 13.72 7.74
C ASN A 195 -4.52 12.86 8.53
N TRP A 196 -4.58 11.54 8.36
CA TRP A 196 -3.56 10.64 8.90
C TRP A 196 -2.30 10.79 8.05
N ASN A 197 -1.56 11.85 8.35
CA ASN A 197 -0.20 12.03 7.87
C ASN A 197 0.66 10.96 8.53
N LEU A 198 0.78 9.80 7.86
CA LEU A 198 1.70 8.73 8.23
C LEU A 198 3.13 9.26 8.07
N ASP A 199 3.64 10.06 9.02
CA ASP A 199 5.01 10.54 9.29
C ASP A 199 5.92 10.97 8.09
N TYR A 200 5.45 10.89 6.85
CA TYR A 200 6.23 10.96 5.61
C TYR A 200 5.57 11.89 4.57
N LEU A 201 4.38 12.43 4.87
CA LEU A 201 3.62 13.37 4.05
C LEU A 201 3.42 14.72 4.78
N ASP A 202 4.46 15.25 5.43
CA ASP A 202 4.54 16.69 5.77
C ASP A 202 4.69 17.56 4.48
N ASN A 203 3.99 17.15 3.41
CA ASN A 203 3.92 17.84 2.15
C ASN A 203 2.56 18.52 2.08
N GLN A 204 2.59 19.85 2.20
CA GLN A 204 1.41 20.72 2.19
C GLN A 204 0.53 20.56 0.94
N ALA A 205 1.07 20.00 -0.15
CA ALA A 205 0.28 19.69 -1.33
C ALA A 205 -0.88 18.71 -1.03
N PHE A 206 -0.73 17.87 0.00
CA PHE A 206 -1.73 16.88 0.40
C PHE A 206 -2.62 17.33 1.56
N ASP A 207 -2.39 18.50 2.16
CA ASP A 207 -3.17 19.01 3.31
C ASP A 207 -4.68 19.14 3.02
N LYS A 208 -5.02 19.28 1.74
CA LYS A 208 -6.42 19.38 1.29
C LYS A 208 -7.15 18.04 1.25
N PHE A 209 -6.46 16.91 1.39
CA PHE A 209 -7.07 15.59 1.40
C PHE A 209 -7.30 15.14 2.84
N CYS A 210 -8.52 14.75 3.11
CA CYS A 210 -8.77 13.82 4.19
C CYS A 210 -8.54 12.43 3.59
N ILE A 211 -7.34 11.85 3.83
CA ILE A 211 -6.99 10.56 3.26
C ILE A 211 -7.88 9.51 3.91
N CYS A 212 -8.90 9.07 3.17
CA CYS A 212 -9.79 8.03 3.65
C CYS A 212 -9.03 6.70 3.61
N HIS A 213 -8.52 6.24 4.76
CA HIS A 213 -8.14 4.86 4.89
C HIS A 213 -9.40 4.00 4.97
N LEU A 214 -9.50 3.05 4.06
CA LEU A 214 -10.34 1.88 4.24
C LEU A 214 -9.45 0.79 4.80
N LEU A 215 -9.83 0.28 5.97
CA LEU A 215 -9.27 -0.92 6.56
C LEU A 215 -9.94 -2.15 5.97
#